data_AF-A0A832GZ13-F1
#
_entry.id   AF-A0A832GZ13-F1
#
_cell.length_a   1.000
_cell.length_b   1.000
_cell.length_c   1.000
_cell.angle_alpha   90.00
_cell.angle_beta   90.00
_cell.angle_gamma   90.00
#
_symmetry.space_group_name_H-M   'P 1'
#
loop_
_entity.id
_entity.type
_entity.pdbx_description
1 polymer ?
#
loop_
_entity_poly.entity_id
_entity_poly.type
_entity_poly.pdbx_seq_one_letter_code
_entity_poly.pdbx_strand_id
1 'polypeptide(L)'
;MRVSRGLLALALLLSALALLPAPTRTGRAGVVITANVTYALVGRFLLVNPSNITVKDFVYIPLPQNTTFQRSYVVSMDPPPLRYAVDEDGNAYAVVQVEVGPGARAWVKVEYRVSVAGYRLESAPRAWPSLDVLRRYTRSSGYWNVYNGTLIELAYRVAHADAPYDAARKLAEWVVGRVRYRVQFSRLGSDRAVVRGLFDYAIAGDCVEVADVYVTMARILGLPARTAYGLLLPGREGRMWLNMSTLAEEGDRIIEHWGGHIWPQVYLAGVGWVDVDMLDGMQPNLGVYSERHIVFGFEETKYFGSALSSVCVPSYLTLQYAEYEWGERS
;
A
#
# COMPACT_ATOMS: atom_id res chain seq x y z
N MET A 1 -39.75 -78.92 19.29
CA MET A 1 -38.37 -79.19 18.83
C MET A 1 -38.24 -78.82 17.36
N ARG A 2 -37.10 -78.25 16.96
CA ARG A 2 -36.70 -77.74 15.61
C ARG A 2 -37.23 -76.33 15.29
N VAL A 3 -36.47 -75.25 15.50
CA VAL A 3 -35.18 -74.78 14.91
C VAL A 3 -35.40 -73.93 13.64
N SER A 4 -35.13 -72.63 13.83
CA SER A 4 -34.55 -71.59 12.97
C SER A 4 -35.02 -71.38 11.52
N ARG A 5 -35.24 -70.10 11.19
CA ARG A 5 -34.38 -69.32 10.28
C ARG A 5 -34.79 -67.83 10.34
N GLY A 6 -34.01 -67.04 11.08
CA GLY A 6 -34.05 -65.58 10.98
C GLY A 6 -33.32 -65.14 9.72
N LEU A 7 -33.99 -64.36 8.88
CA LEU A 7 -33.36 -63.62 7.80
C LEU A 7 -32.80 -62.31 8.37
N LEU A 8 -31.47 -62.19 8.39
CA LEU A 8 -30.79 -60.89 8.49
C LEU A 8 -30.95 -60.16 7.15
N ALA A 9 -31.67 -59.04 7.15
CA ALA A 9 -31.63 -58.06 6.07
C ALA A 9 -30.41 -57.16 6.30
N LEU A 10 -29.38 -57.34 5.47
CA LEU A 10 -28.18 -56.51 5.43
C LEU A 10 -28.52 -55.19 4.72
N ALA A 11 -28.76 -54.13 5.48
CA ALA A 11 -28.91 -52.78 4.93
C ALA A 11 -27.54 -52.24 4.52
N LEU A 12 -27.27 -52.21 3.21
CA LEU A 12 -26.14 -51.52 2.60
C LEU A 12 -26.34 -50.00 2.77
N LEU A 13 -25.72 -49.43 3.80
CA LEU A 13 -25.50 -47.98 3.91
C LEU A 13 -24.46 -47.57 2.85
N LEU A 14 -24.93 -47.13 1.69
CA LEU A 14 -24.10 -46.33 0.77
C LEU A 14 -23.80 -45.00 1.46
N SER A 15 -22.58 -44.87 1.98
CA SER A 15 -21.98 -43.60 2.35
C SER A 15 -21.85 -42.73 1.09
N ALA A 16 -22.82 -41.84 0.90
CA ALA A 16 -22.70 -40.72 -0.02
C ALA A 16 -21.59 -39.80 0.50
N LEU A 17 -20.35 -40.10 0.11
CA LEU A 17 -19.21 -39.21 0.26
C LEU A 17 -19.51 -38.01 -0.64
N ALA A 18 -20.05 -36.94 -0.06
CA ALA A 18 -20.17 -35.67 -0.74
C ALA A 18 -18.75 -35.28 -1.18
N LEU A 19 -18.47 -35.39 -2.48
CA LEU A 19 -17.31 -34.76 -3.08
C LEU A 19 -17.50 -33.26 -2.88
N LEU A 20 -16.93 -32.73 -1.81
CA LEU A 20 -16.66 -31.30 -1.70
C LEU A 20 -15.88 -30.94 -2.97
N PRO A 21 -16.35 -29.97 -3.79
CA PRO A 21 -15.55 -29.50 -4.89
C PRO A 21 -14.22 -29.06 -4.31
N ALA A 22 -13.12 -29.64 -4.83
CA ALA A 22 -11.79 -29.16 -4.53
C ALA A 22 -11.78 -27.63 -4.71
N PRO A 23 -11.13 -26.87 -3.81
CA PRO A 23 -11.07 -25.42 -3.96
C PRO A 23 -10.54 -25.16 -5.37
N THR A 24 -11.39 -24.55 -6.21
CA THR A 24 -10.98 -24.09 -7.52
C THR A 24 -9.81 -23.15 -7.26
N ARG A 25 -8.59 -23.59 -7.60
CA ARG A 25 -7.44 -22.72 -7.77
C ARG A 25 -7.84 -21.76 -8.89
N THR A 26 -8.46 -20.64 -8.53
CA THR A 26 -8.49 -19.46 -9.38
C THR A 26 -7.08 -18.87 -9.33
N GLY A 27 -6.12 -19.59 -9.89
CA GLY A 27 -4.83 -19.01 -10.22
C GLY A 27 -5.13 -17.92 -11.23
N ARG A 28 -5.00 -16.66 -10.82
CA ARG A 28 -4.84 -15.57 -11.78
C ARG A 28 -3.69 -15.98 -12.70
N ALA A 29 -3.91 -15.91 -14.00
CA ALA A 29 -2.93 -16.36 -14.97
C ALA A 29 -1.58 -15.68 -14.68
N GLY A 30 -0.53 -16.47 -14.52
CA GLY A 30 0.84 -15.97 -14.43
C GLY A 30 1.28 -15.40 -13.09
N VAL A 31 0.59 -15.61 -11.95
CA VAL A 31 1.10 -15.16 -10.63
C VAL A 31 1.53 -16.35 -9.76
N VAL A 32 2.75 -16.29 -9.24
CA VAL A 32 3.32 -17.28 -8.29
C VAL A 32 3.52 -16.63 -6.93
N ILE A 33 2.99 -17.25 -5.88
CA ILE A 33 3.23 -16.85 -4.50
C ILE A 33 4.64 -17.27 -4.10
N THR A 34 5.43 -16.33 -3.62
CA THR A 34 6.85 -16.53 -3.26
C THR A 34 7.05 -16.69 -1.76
N ALA A 35 6.20 -16.07 -0.95
CA ALA A 35 6.22 -16.15 0.51
C ALA A 35 4.82 -15.88 1.06
N ASN A 36 4.57 -16.30 2.31
CA ASN A 36 3.37 -15.89 3.05
C ASN A 36 3.75 -15.78 4.53
N VAL A 37 3.73 -14.56 5.06
CA VAL A 37 4.20 -14.25 6.41
C VAL A 37 3.11 -13.54 7.18
N THR A 38 2.92 -13.91 8.44
CA THR A 38 1.99 -13.23 9.34
C THR A 38 2.76 -12.43 10.39
N TYR A 39 2.58 -11.12 10.39
CA TYR A 39 3.15 -10.21 11.37
C TYR A 39 2.18 -9.92 12.50
N ALA A 40 2.71 -9.89 13.73
CA ALA A 40 2.17 -9.02 14.76
C ALA A 40 2.81 -7.64 14.58
N LEU A 41 1.98 -6.60 14.40
CA LEU A 41 2.43 -5.23 14.21
C LEU A 41 1.83 -4.37 15.32
N VAL A 42 2.63 -3.52 15.95
CA VAL A 42 2.19 -2.61 17.00
C VAL A 42 2.56 -1.20 16.58
N GLY A 43 1.56 -0.35 16.34
CA GLY A 43 1.75 1.09 16.10
C GLY A 43 1.57 1.87 17.40
N ARG A 44 2.47 2.81 17.71
CA ARG A 44 2.34 3.74 18.83
C ARG A 44 2.53 5.18 18.36
N PHE A 45 1.61 6.06 18.72
CA PHE A 45 1.57 7.45 18.29
C PHE A 45 1.50 8.39 19.49
N LEU A 46 2.52 9.23 19.65
CA LEU A 46 2.59 10.23 20.71
C LEU A 46 1.99 11.54 20.23
N LEU A 47 0.86 11.90 20.82
CA LEU A 47 0.19 13.17 20.61
C LEU A 47 0.56 14.15 21.71
N VAL A 48 0.76 15.41 21.34
CA VAL A 48 1.09 16.51 22.26
C VAL A 48 0.05 17.60 22.11
N ASN A 49 -0.35 18.19 23.23
CA ASN A 49 -1.17 19.38 23.24
C ASN A 49 -0.27 20.62 23.42
N PRO A 50 0.00 21.40 22.34
CA PRO A 50 0.80 22.63 22.45
C PRO A 50 0.01 23.81 23.04
N SER A 51 -1.30 23.65 23.25
CA SER A 51 -2.18 24.73 23.71
C SER A 51 -2.17 24.87 25.23
N ASN A 52 -2.66 26.03 25.71
CA ASN A 52 -2.84 26.31 27.15
C ASN A 52 -4.21 25.86 27.70
N ILE A 53 -5.02 25.17 26.90
CA ILE A 53 -6.33 24.62 27.27
C ILE A 53 -6.35 23.10 27.08
N THR A 54 -7.22 22.40 27.80
CA THR A 54 -7.49 20.98 27.51
C THR A 54 -8.10 20.83 26.12
N VAL A 55 -7.54 19.96 25.31
CA VAL A 55 -8.01 19.67 23.96
C VAL A 55 -8.63 18.29 23.92
N LYS A 56 -9.87 18.21 23.45
CA LYS A 56 -10.57 16.97 23.14
C LYS A 56 -10.60 16.82 21.62
N ASP A 57 -9.85 15.86 21.11
CA ASP A 57 -9.56 15.73 19.69
C ASP A 57 -10.09 14.42 19.10
N PHE A 58 -10.41 14.46 17.81
CA PHE A 58 -10.62 13.27 16.99
C PHE A 58 -9.34 12.97 16.23
N VAL A 59 -8.84 11.75 16.41
CA VAL A 59 -7.59 11.26 15.83
C VAL A 59 -7.93 10.14 14.85
N TYR A 60 -7.47 10.29 13.62
CA TYR A 60 -7.72 9.34 12.53
C TYR A 60 -6.49 8.46 12.34
N ILE A 61 -6.66 7.15 12.52
CA ILE A 61 -5.58 6.17 12.40
C ILE A 61 -5.84 5.29 11.17
N PRO A 62 -5.00 5.38 10.11
CA PRO A 62 -5.07 4.46 8.98
C PRO A 62 -4.90 3.01 9.43
N LEU A 63 -5.64 2.10 8.80
CA LEU A 63 -5.57 0.68 9.10
C LEU A 63 -5.02 -0.08 7.87
N PRO A 64 -4.26 -1.17 8.06
CA PRO A 64 -3.82 -1.99 6.94
C PRO A 64 -5.02 -2.53 6.13
N GLN A 65 -4.95 -2.50 4.80
CA GLN A 65 -6.06 -2.90 3.93
C GLN A 65 -6.14 -4.42 3.73
N ASN A 66 -7.35 -4.92 3.45
CA ASN A 66 -7.54 -6.28 2.95
C ASN A 66 -7.47 -6.27 1.42
N THR A 67 -6.53 -7.02 0.85
CA THR A 67 -6.27 -7.08 -0.61
C THR A 67 -6.24 -8.54 -1.07
N THR A 68 -5.88 -8.78 -2.33
CA THR A 68 -5.65 -10.15 -2.83
C THR A 68 -4.47 -10.84 -2.13
N PHE A 69 -3.44 -10.07 -1.77
CA PHE A 69 -2.18 -10.60 -1.20
C PHE A 69 -1.96 -10.17 0.25
N GLN A 70 -2.92 -9.48 0.86
CA GLN A 70 -2.84 -9.05 2.25
C GLN A 70 -4.16 -9.30 2.97
N ARG A 71 -4.08 -9.86 4.19
CA ARG A 71 -5.20 -9.91 5.13
C ARG A 71 -4.79 -9.26 6.44
N SER A 72 -5.63 -8.39 6.97
CA SER A 72 -5.37 -7.61 8.17
C SER A 72 -6.58 -7.57 9.10
N TYR A 73 -6.29 -7.41 10.39
CA TYR A 73 -7.28 -7.11 11.40
C TYR A 73 -6.66 -6.39 12.57
N VAL A 74 -7.46 -5.52 13.20
CA VAL A 74 -7.13 -4.84 14.44
C VAL A 74 -7.36 -5.83 15.59
N VAL A 75 -6.31 -6.12 16.35
CA VAL A 75 -6.33 -7.00 17.53
C VAL A 75 -6.80 -6.22 18.75
N SER A 76 -6.23 -5.03 18.96
CA SER A 76 -6.56 -4.15 20.08
C SER A 76 -6.21 -2.71 19.75
N MET A 77 -6.84 -1.77 20.43
CA MET A 77 -6.57 -0.34 20.31
C MET A 77 -6.82 0.35 21.64
N ASP A 78 -5.91 1.23 22.04
CA ASP A 78 -5.98 2.02 23.25
C ASP A 78 -5.61 3.48 22.95
N PRO A 79 -6.52 4.46 23.15
CA PRO A 79 -7.91 4.27 23.57
C PRO A 79 -8.77 3.53 22.53
N PRO A 80 -9.91 2.93 22.93
CA PRO A 80 -10.79 2.23 22.00
C PRO A 80 -11.36 3.20 20.95
N PRO A 81 -11.54 2.76 19.70
CA PRO A 81 -12.06 3.60 18.65
C PRO A 81 -13.55 3.89 18.87
N LEU A 82 -13.96 5.11 18.57
CA LEU A 82 -15.38 5.47 18.51
C LEU A 82 -16.08 4.77 17.35
N ARG A 83 -15.38 4.65 16.21
CA ARG A 83 -15.88 3.96 15.01
C ARG A 83 -14.74 3.61 14.05
N TYR A 84 -15.02 2.65 13.19
CA TYR A 84 -14.26 2.39 11.98
C TYR A 84 -14.99 3.02 10.78
N ALA A 85 -14.24 3.47 9.79
CA ALA A 85 -14.78 4.10 8.60
C ALA A 85 -13.91 3.82 7.38
N VAL A 86 -14.44 4.15 6.22
CA VAL A 86 -13.78 4.01 4.92
C VAL A 86 -13.90 5.35 4.20
N ASP A 87 -12.81 5.82 3.59
CA ASP A 87 -12.82 7.04 2.77
C ASP A 87 -13.36 6.78 1.35
N GLU A 88 -13.39 7.80 0.51
CA GLU A 88 -13.89 7.68 -0.87
C GLU A 88 -13.01 6.84 -1.80
N ASP A 89 -11.75 6.62 -1.43
CA ASP A 89 -10.79 5.78 -2.17
C ASP A 89 -10.84 4.31 -1.70
N GLY A 90 -11.57 4.03 -0.62
CA GLY A 90 -11.76 2.69 -0.07
C GLY A 90 -10.80 2.36 1.08
N ASN A 91 -10.10 3.35 1.62
CA ASN A 91 -9.13 3.15 2.69
C ASN A 91 -9.81 3.12 4.05
N ALA A 92 -9.66 2.00 4.76
CA ALA A 92 -10.12 1.85 6.13
C ALA A 92 -9.27 2.66 7.13
N TYR A 93 -9.94 3.35 8.05
CA TYR A 93 -9.34 4.06 9.19
C TYR A 93 -10.20 3.92 10.45
N ALA A 94 -9.57 4.07 11.61
CA ALA A 94 -10.22 4.18 12.92
C ALA A 94 -10.32 5.65 13.34
N VAL A 95 -11.42 6.02 13.99
CA VAL A 95 -11.59 7.32 14.63
C VAL A 95 -11.53 7.14 16.13
N VAL A 96 -10.54 7.75 16.77
CA VAL A 96 -10.31 7.69 18.22
C VAL A 96 -10.56 9.06 18.80
N GLN A 97 -11.08 9.12 20.02
CA GLN A 97 -11.19 10.37 20.76
C GLN A 97 -10.19 10.39 21.91
N VAL A 98 -9.40 11.45 21.97
CA VAL A 98 -8.35 11.64 22.98
C VAL A 98 -8.57 12.98 23.66
N GLU A 99 -8.43 13.03 24.98
CA GLU A 99 -8.47 14.27 25.76
C GLU A 99 -7.11 14.49 26.41
N VAL A 100 -6.49 15.64 26.13
CA VAL A 100 -5.12 15.95 26.57
C VAL A 100 -5.10 17.33 27.22
N GLY A 101 -4.62 17.39 28.47
CA GLY A 101 -4.48 18.64 29.21
C GLY A 101 -3.42 19.59 28.62
N PRO A 102 -3.35 20.85 29.07
CA PRO A 102 -2.39 21.84 28.58
C PRO A 102 -0.93 21.36 28.69
N GLY A 103 -0.16 21.41 27.59
CA GLY A 103 1.24 20.97 27.55
C GLY A 103 1.46 19.46 27.77
N ALA A 104 0.39 18.68 27.99
CA ALA A 104 0.47 17.26 28.26
C ALA A 104 0.61 16.43 26.97
N ARG A 105 0.82 15.13 27.14
CA ARG A 105 0.99 14.16 26.06
C ARG A 105 0.09 12.95 26.28
N ALA A 106 -0.33 12.31 25.19
CA ALA A 106 -1.09 11.07 25.21
C ALA A 106 -0.59 10.12 24.14
N TRP A 107 -0.62 8.82 24.43
CA TRP A 107 -0.32 7.78 23.46
C TRP A 107 -1.61 7.21 22.88
N VAL A 108 -1.60 6.94 21.58
CA VAL A 108 -2.54 6.03 20.92
C VAL A 108 -1.75 4.80 20.50
N LYS A 109 -2.16 3.63 20.97
CA LYS A 109 -1.55 2.32 20.65
C LYS A 109 -2.54 1.48 19.86
N VAL A 110 -2.05 0.83 18.81
CA VAL A 110 -2.85 -0.09 17.98
C VAL A 110 -2.05 -1.36 17.73
N GLU A 111 -2.69 -2.51 17.93
CA GLU A 111 -2.12 -3.80 17.61
C GLU A 111 -2.86 -4.40 16.42
N TYR A 112 -2.11 -4.84 15.42
CA TYR A 112 -2.59 -5.45 14.20
C TYR A 112 -2.07 -6.87 14.09
N ARG A 113 -2.81 -7.71 13.38
CA ARG A 113 -2.25 -8.92 12.78
C ARG A 113 -2.43 -8.81 11.27
N VAL A 114 -1.33 -8.97 10.55
CA VAL A 114 -1.28 -8.77 9.09
C VAL A 114 -0.59 -9.96 8.45
N SER A 115 -1.29 -10.70 7.61
CA SER A 115 -0.74 -11.74 6.76
C SER A 115 -0.49 -11.16 5.37
N VAL A 116 0.77 -11.20 4.89
CA VAL A 116 1.18 -10.69 3.59
C VAL A 116 1.78 -11.83 2.77
N ALA A 117 1.28 -12.00 1.55
CA ALA A 117 1.82 -12.92 0.56
C ALA A 117 2.73 -12.16 -0.41
N GLY A 118 4.01 -12.53 -0.44
CA GLY A 118 4.91 -12.14 -1.52
C GLY A 118 4.49 -12.84 -2.82
N TYR A 119 4.67 -12.18 -3.96
CA TYR A 119 4.36 -12.78 -5.26
C TYR A 119 5.32 -12.34 -6.36
N ARG A 120 5.37 -13.15 -7.42
CA ARG A 120 6.02 -12.84 -8.69
C ARG A 120 5.05 -13.02 -9.84
N LEU A 121 4.97 -12.02 -10.70
CA LEU A 121 4.27 -12.09 -11.98
C LEU A 121 5.21 -12.72 -13.03
N GLU A 122 4.82 -13.87 -13.56
CA GLU A 122 5.54 -14.62 -14.59
C GLU A 122 5.04 -14.29 -16.00
N SER A 123 3.75 -13.95 -16.14
CA SER A 123 3.17 -13.54 -17.41
C SER A 123 1.95 -12.66 -17.23
N ALA A 124 1.68 -11.80 -18.21
CA ALA A 124 0.49 -10.97 -18.26
C ALA A 124 -0.15 -11.00 -19.66
N PRO A 125 -1.49 -10.94 -19.76
CA PRO A 125 -2.16 -10.77 -21.03
C PRO A 125 -1.73 -9.48 -21.73
N ARG A 126 -1.69 -9.51 -23.06
CA ARG A 126 -1.38 -8.34 -23.89
C ARG A 126 -2.56 -7.38 -24.04
N ALA A 127 -3.76 -7.80 -23.65
CA ALA A 127 -4.98 -7.02 -23.82
C ALA A 127 -5.04 -5.85 -22.84
N TRP A 128 -5.45 -4.69 -23.33
CA TRP A 128 -5.75 -3.54 -22.50
C TRP A 128 -7.03 -3.78 -21.66
N PRO A 129 -7.11 -3.19 -20.45
CA PRO A 129 -8.31 -3.29 -19.60
C PRO A 129 -9.58 -2.71 -20.23
N SER A 130 -10.74 -3.01 -19.65
CA SER A 130 -12.02 -2.46 -20.12
C SER A 130 -12.06 -0.93 -20.01
N LEU A 131 -12.87 -0.30 -20.85
CA LEU A 131 -12.99 1.16 -20.91
C LEU A 131 -13.40 1.79 -19.57
N ASP A 132 -14.20 1.10 -18.76
CA ASP A 132 -14.62 1.60 -17.45
C ASP A 132 -13.45 1.69 -16.45
N VAL A 133 -12.58 0.68 -16.46
CA VAL A 133 -11.37 0.68 -15.61
C VAL A 133 -10.40 1.76 -16.08
N LEU A 134 -10.20 1.86 -17.40
CA LEU A 134 -9.38 2.90 -18.01
C LEU A 134 -9.88 4.29 -17.59
N ARG A 135 -11.14 4.62 -17.89
CA ARG A 135 -11.74 5.92 -17.60
C ARG A 135 -11.66 6.34 -16.14
N ARG A 136 -11.63 5.39 -15.20
CA ARG A 136 -11.50 5.71 -13.77
C ARG A 136 -10.05 6.00 -13.39
N TYR A 137 -9.13 5.13 -13.78
CA TYR A 137 -7.75 5.13 -13.28
C TYR A 137 -6.71 5.74 -14.24
N THR A 138 -7.16 6.40 -15.31
CA THR A 138 -6.31 7.26 -16.16
C THR A 138 -6.61 8.75 -16.00
N ARG A 139 -7.45 9.12 -15.03
CA ARG A 139 -7.87 10.51 -14.81
C ARG A 139 -6.76 11.38 -14.23
N SER A 140 -6.80 12.65 -14.59
CA SER A 140 -6.04 13.71 -13.95
C SER A 140 -6.48 13.95 -12.50
N SER A 141 -5.54 14.31 -11.63
CA SER A 141 -5.82 14.83 -10.28
C SER A 141 -4.83 15.95 -9.93
N GLY A 142 -4.91 16.49 -8.70
CA GLY A 142 -4.00 17.55 -8.23
C GLY A 142 -2.51 17.17 -8.29
N TYR A 143 -2.16 15.92 -7.96
CA TYR A 143 -0.77 15.43 -7.99
C TYR A 143 -0.41 14.70 -9.28
N TRP A 144 -1.40 14.32 -10.09
CA TRP A 144 -1.21 13.57 -11.33
C TRP A 144 -1.81 14.31 -12.53
N ASN A 145 -1.11 15.34 -13.02
CA ASN A 145 -1.60 16.14 -14.14
C ASN A 145 -1.27 15.48 -15.49
N VAL A 146 -2.21 14.69 -16.00
CA VAL A 146 -2.05 13.98 -17.29
C VAL A 146 -2.10 14.90 -18.52
N TYR A 147 -2.36 16.19 -18.34
CA TYR A 147 -2.37 17.18 -19.42
C TYR A 147 -1.05 17.95 -19.55
N ASN A 148 -0.05 17.65 -18.72
CA ASN A 148 1.26 18.28 -18.79
C ASN A 148 2.00 17.84 -20.07
N GLY A 149 2.25 18.78 -20.99
CA GLY A 149 2.86 18.49 -22.29
C GLY A 149 4.24 17.84 -22.21
N THR A 150 5.05 18.22 -21.22
CA THR A 150 6.38 17.62 -20.99
C THR A 150 6.25 16.15 -20.58
N LEU A 151 5.34 15.86 -19.65
CA LEU A 151 5.10 14.47 -19.21
C LEU A 151 4.48 13.62 -20.34
N ILE A 152 3.63 14.22 -21.19
CA ILE A 152 3.07 13.55 -22.37
C ILE A 152 4.19 13.15 -23.33
N GLU A 153 5.02 14.11 -23.75
CA GLU A 153 6.14 13.84 -24.66
C GLU A 153 7.06 12.76 -24.07
N LEU A 154 7.40 12.89 -22.79
CA LEU A 154 8.29 11.98 -22.11
C LEU A 154 7.74 10.56 -22.02
N ALA A 155 6.47 10.40 -21.62
CA ALA A 155 5.84 9.09 -21.47
C ALA A 155 5.80 8.33 -22.81
N TYR A 156 5.36 8.99 -23.88
CA TYR A 156 5.33 8.39 -25.21
C TYR A 156 6.74 8.09 -25.74
N ARG A 157 7.71 8.97 -25.51
CA ARG A 157 9.10 8.78 -25.95
C ARG A 157 9.76 7.56 -25.31
N VAL A 158 9.52 7.31 -24.02
CA VAL A 158 10.30 6.32 -23.26
C VAL A 158 9.59 4.98 -23.08
N ALA A 159 8.25 4.96 -23.08
CA ALA A 159 7.49 3.82 -22.62
C ALA A 159 6.28 3.45 -23.49
N HIS A 160 6.08 4.06 -24.66
CA HIS A 160 5.03 3.62 -25.57
C HIS A 160 5.25 2.14 -26.01
N ALA A 161 4.17 1.36 -25.96
CA ALA A 161 4.15 -0.04 -26.38
C ALA A 161 2.71 -0.50 -26.67
N ASP A 162 2.59 -1.55 -27.50
CA ASP A 162 1.28 -2.14 -27.84
C ASP A 162 0.63 -2.90 -26.68
N ALA A 163 1.45 -3.48 -25.79
CA ALA A 163 1.00 -4.27 -24.67
C ALA A 163 1.19 -3.50 -23.35
N PRO A 164 0.20 -3.55 -22.43
CA PRO A 164 0.24 -2.74 -21.22
C PRO A 164 1.38 -3.12 -20.27
N TYR A 165 1.71 -4.42 -20.19
CA TYR A 165 2.84 -4.90 -19.40
C TYR A 165 4.17 -4.32 -19.91
N ASP A 166 4.37 -4.27 -21.24
CA ASP A 166 5.59 -3.74 -21.84
C ASP A 166 5.72 -2.24 -21.59
N ALA A 167 4.62 -1.49 -21.68
CA ALA A 167 4.61 -0.07 -21.36
C ALA A 167 4.94 0.18 -19.88
N ALA A 168 4.33 -0.57 -18.97
CA ALA A 168 4.59 -0.48 -17.53
C ALA A 168 6.06 -0.81 -17.19
N ARG A 169 6.64 -1.83 -17.83
CA ARG A 169 8.04 -2.26 -17.63
C ARG A 169 9.03 -1.21 -18.16
N LYS A 170 8.86 -0.75 -19.41
CA LYS A 170 9.73 0.29 -19.99
C LYS A 170 9.70 1.57 -19.16
N LEU A 171 8.52 1.94 -18.64
CA LEU A 171 8.39 3.09 -17.77
C LEU A 171 9.17 2.90 -16.46
N ALA A 172 9.06 1.73 -15.82
CA ALA A 172 9.78 1.44 -14.58
C ALA A 172 11.30 1.46 -14.81
N GLU A 173 11.77 0.85 -15.90
CA GLU A 173 13.18 0.87 -16.32
C GLU A 173 13.71 2.29 -16.52
N TRP A 174 12.91 3.15 -17.18
CA TRP A 174 13.27 4.56 -17.34
C TRP A 174 13.29 5.28 -15.99
N VAL A 175 12.27 5.14 -15.15
CA VAL A 175 12.19 5.83 -13.85
C VAL A 175 13.39 5.50 -12.96
N VAL A 176 13.73 4.22 -12.79
CA VAL A 176 14.84 3.76 -11.94
C VAL A 176 16.17 4.44 -12.33
N GLY A 177 16.43 4.61 -13.63
CA GLY A 177 17.64 5.28 -14.13
C GLY A 177 17.63 6.80 -14.00
N ARG A 178 16.56 7.41 -13.47
CA ARG A 178 16.33 8.87 -13.47
C ARG A 178 16.04 9.45 -12.10
N VAL A 179 15.97 8.63 -11.05
CA VAL A 179 15.73 9.08 -9.69
C VAL A 179 16.94 9.85 -9.14
N ARG A 180 16.68 11.02 -8.58
CA ARG A 180 17.58 11.80 -7.74
C ARG A 180 16.91 11.91 -6.37
N TYR A 181 17.14 10.89 -5.56
CA TYR A 181 16.42 10.72 -4.31
C TYR A 181 16.78 11.83 -3.32
N ARG A 182 15.76 12.44 -2.73
CA ARG A 182 15.88 13.41 -1.64
C ARG A 182 14.57 13.43 -0.87
N VAL A 183 14.64 13.34 0.46
CA VAL A 183 13.47 13.43 1.33
C VAL A 183 12.73 14.75 1.11
N GLN A 184 11.41 14.65 0.89
CA GLN A 184 10.53 15.80 0.77
C GLN A 184 9.59 15.87 1.98
N PHE A 185 9.45 17.06 2.54
CA PHE A 185 8.50 17.30 3.63
C PHE A 185 7.13 17.76 3.13
N SER A 186 6.99 17.93 1.82
CA SER A 186 5.74 18.28 1.14
C SER A 186 5.67 17.59 -0.20
N ARG A 187 4.54 16.94 -0.48
CA ARG A 187 4.28 16.28 -1.77
C ARG A 187 4.21 17.31 -2.90
N LEU A 188 5.11 17.17 -3.88
CA LEU A 188 5.23 18.09 -5.00
C LEU A 188 4.26 17.78 -6.15
N GLY A 189 3.92 16.50 -6.31
CA GLY A 189 3.22 15.96 -7.49
C GLY A 189 4.13 15.83 -8.72
N SER A 190 3.62 15.18 -9.76
CA SER A 190 4.41 14.80 -10.94
C SER A 190 5.04 15.99 -11.66
N ASP A 191 4.34 17.13 -11.72
CA ASP A 191 4.73 18.28 -12.54
C ASP A 191 5.96 18.99 -12.00
N ARG A 192 6.17 18.94 -10.68
CA ARG A 192 7.29 19.58 -9.99
C ARG A 192 8.41 18.59 -9.67
N ALA A 193 8.09 17.30 -9.64
CA ALA A 193 9.06 16.23 -9.45
C ALA A 193 9.96 16.03 -10.69
N VAL A 194 9.44 16.25 -11.90
CA VAL A 194 10.24 16.15 -13.13
C VAL A 194 11.03 17.44 -13.35
N VAL A 195 12.35 17.32 -13.27
CA VAL A 195 13.29 18.43 -13.42
C VAL A 195 14.20 18.21 -14.62
N ARG A 196 14.66 19.31 -15.25
CA ARG A 196 15.63 19.20 -16.33
C ARG A 196 17.02 18.86 -15.76
N GLY A 197 17.57 17.73 -16.18
CA GLY A 197 18.93 17.32 -15.86
C GLY A 197 19.95 17.75 -16.93
N LEU A 198 21.19 17.31 -16.76
CA LEU A 198 22.30 17.64 -17.66
C LEU A 198 22.15 17.01 -19.06
N PHE A 199 21.60 15.79 -19.12
CA PHE A 199 21.48 15.02 -20.37
C PHE A 199 20.03 14.75 -20.78
N ASP A 200 19.11 14.69 -19.81
CA ASP A 200 17.67 14.49 -20.03
C ASP A 200 16.93 14.91 -18.75
N TYR A 201 15.62 14.67 -18.68
CA TYR A 201 14.82 14.81 -17.47
C TYR A 201 15.26 13.84 -16.36
N ALA A 202 15.11 14.27 -15.12
CA ALA A 202 15.31 13.49 -13.91
C ALA A 202 14.09 13.65 -12.99
N ILE A 203 13.94 12.74 -12.03
CA ILE A 203 12.89 12.79 -11.02
C ILE A 203 13.55 13.16 -9.70
N ALA A 204 13.22 14.33 -9.16
CA ALA A 204 13.75 14.81 -7.89
C ALA A 204 12.68 14.73 -6.80
N GLY A 205 12.99 14.01 -5.72
CA GLY A 205 12.08 13.81 -4.60
C GLY A 205 12.26 12.42 -3.99
N ASP A 206 11.33 12.04 -3.14
CA ASP A 206 11.35 10.74 -2.45
C ASP A 206 10.41 9.74 -3.12
N CYS A 207 10.06 8.67 -2.40
CA CYS A 207 9.13 7.65 -2.88
C CYS A 207 7.81 8.24 -3.39
N VAL A 208 7.32 9.32 -2.79
CA VAL A 208 6.07 9.98 -3.19
C VAL A 208 6.19 10.58 -4.59
N GLU A 209 7.21 11.40 -4.84
CA GLU A 209 7.41 12.01 -6.16
C GLU A 209 7.72 10.96 -7.24
N VAL A 210 8.50 9.94 -6.91
CA VAL A 210 8.82 8.85 -7.83
C VAL A 210 7.54 8.09 -8.23
N ALA A 211 6.69 7.77 -7.25
CA ALA A 211 5.42 7.12 -7.51
C ALA A 211 4.48 8.01 -8.34
N ASP A 212 4.44 9.32 -8.05
CA ASP A 212 3.60 10.28 -8.76
C ASP A 212 3.98 10.44 -10.22
N VAL A 213 5.27 10.56 -10.53
CA VAL A 213 5.73 10.66 -11.91
C VAL A 213 5.37 9.38 -12.68
N TYR A 214 5.63 8.21 -12.09
CA TYR A 214 5.28 6.95 -12.73
C TYR A 214 3.78 6.84 -12.97
N VAL A 215 2.94 7.10 -11.97
CA VAL A 215 1.48 7.02 -12.11
C VAL A 215 1.00 8.00 -13.18
N THR A 216 1.45 9.25 -13.19
CA THR A 216 1.05 10.22 -14.23
C THR A 216 1.43 9.76 -15.62
N MET A 217 2.68 9.31 -15.82
CA MET A 217 3.16 8.84 -17.13
C MET A 217 2.45 7.56 -17.58
N ALA A 218 2.17 6.64 -16.65
CA ALA A 218 1.37 5.45 -16.92
C ALA A 218 -0.04 5.83 -17.38
N ARG A 219 -0.71 6.74 -16.66
CA ARG A 219 -2.05 7.23 -17.00
C ARG A 219 -2.09 7.91 -18.38
N ILE A 220 -1.06 8.69 -18.73
CA ILE A 220 -0.88 9.31 -20.05
C ILE A 220 -0.83 8.27 -21.17
N LEU A 221 -0.15 7.14 -20.93
CA LEU A 221 -0.07 6.01 -21.88
C LEU A 221 -1.36 5.17 -21.93
N GLY A 222 -2.38 5.55 -21.15
CA GLY A 222 -3.62 4.80 -21.03
C GLY A 222 -3.52 3.60 -20.08
N LEU A 223 -2.44 3.44 -19.31
CA LEU A 223 -2.36 2.40 -18.28
C LEU A 223 -3.17 2.84 -17.06
N PRO A 224 -4.20 2.07 -16.63
CA PRO A 224 -4.86 2.38 -15.37
C PRO A 224 -3.87 2.16 -14.23
N ALA A 225 -3.57 3.23 -13.51
CA ALA A 225 -2.53 3.25 -12.48
C ALA A 225 -3.00 4.02 -11.24
N ARG A 226 -2.48 3.62 -10.07
CA ARG A 226 -2.74 4.25 -8.77
C ARG A 226 -1.52 4.16 -7.88
N THR A 227 -1.49 4.92 -6.80
CA THR A 227 -0.51 4.72 -5.73
C THR A 227 -1.05 3.75 -4.69
N ALA A 228 -0.15 2.97 -4.09
CA ALA A 228 -0.35 2.22 -2.85
C ALA A 228 0.62 2.77 -1.81
N TYR A 229 0.18 2.98 -0.58
CA TYR A 229 1.01 3.48 0.50
C TYR A 229 0.91 2.60 1.74
N GLY A 230 1.97 2.60 2.54
CA GLY A 230 2.05 1.83 3.77
C GLY A 230 3.47 1.72 4.30
N LEU A 231 3.88 0.51 4.69
CA LEU A 231 5.19 0.24 5.27
C LEU A 231 5.99 -0.71 4.38
N LEU A 232 7.28 -0.45 4.23
CA LEU A 232 8.28 -1.40 3.74
C LEU A 232 9.15 -1.83 4.92
N LEU A 233 8.98 -3.06 5.37
CA LEU A 233 9.73 -3.61 6.49
C LEU A 233 11.17 -3.95 6.05
N PRO A 234 12.20 -3.55 6.81
CA PRO A 234 13.59 -3.96 6.54
C PRO A 234 13.83 -5.46 6.71
N GLY A 235 13.01 -6.13 7.53
CA GLY A 235 13.14 -7.55 7.86
C GLY A 235 11.86 -8.10 8.48
N ARG A 236 11.91 -9.34 8.99
CA ARG A 236 10.73 -10.01 9.53
C ARG A 236 10.42 -9.70 10.99
N GLU A 237 11.36 -9.08 11.66
CA GLU A 237 11.22 -8.51 12.99
C GLU A 237 11.97 -7.19 13.04
N GLY A 238 11.53 -6.28 13.91
CA GLY A 238 12.20 -5.01 14.09
C GLY A 238 11.30 -3.90 14.58
N ARG A 239 11.84 -2.68 14.50
CA ARG A 239 11.15 -1.44 14.83
C ARG A 239 11.54 -0.35 13.83
N MET A 240 10.61 0.55 13.58
CA MET A 240 10.82 1.78 12.82
C MET A 240 10.14 2.93 13.56
N TRP A 241 10.67 4.13 13.40
CA TRP A 241 10.11 5.30 14.06
C TRP A 241 10.34 6.57 13.28
N LEU A 242 9.49 7.56 13.59
CA LEU A 242 9.49 8.89 13.04
C LEU A 242 9.31 9.88 14.18
N ASN A 243 10.26 10.82 14.33
CA ASN A 243 10.13 11.91 15.28
C ASN A 243 9.89 13.22 14.52
N MET A 244 8.64 13.69 14.57
CA MET A 244 8.19 14.90 13.90
C MET A 244 8.95 16.16 14.35
N SER A 245 9.54 16.13 15.56
CA SER A 245 10.28 17.27 16.11
C SER A 245 11.71 17.41 15.56
N THR A 246 12.26 16.35 14.96
CA THR A 246 13.66 16.32 14.46
C THR A 246 13.74 16.11 12.95
N LEU A 247 12.62 15.93 12.24
CA LEU A 247 12.59 15.62 10.80
C LEU A 247 13.43 16.55 9.93
N ALA A 248 13.30 17.86 10.15
CA ALA A 248 13.99 18.85 9.33
C ALA A 248 15.52 18.79 9.52
N GLU A 249 15.98 18.41 10.72
CA GLU A 249 17.40 18.27 11.06
C GLU A 249 17.96 16.93 10.58
N GLU A 250 17.16 15.86 10.66
CA GLU A 250 17.54 14.51 10.22
C GLU A 250 17.65 14.42 8.69
N GLY A 251 16.76 15.07 7.94
CA GLY A 251 16.76 15.06 6.48
C GLY A 251 16.74 13.65 5.91
N ASP A 252 17.67 13.34 5.00
CA ASP A 252 17.71 12.03 4.33
C ASP A 252 18.01 10.86 5.30
N ARG A 253 18.57 11.13 6.50
CA ARG A 253 18.88 10.09 7.49
C ARG A 253 17.64 9.40 8.07
N ILE A 254 16.45 9.99 7.88
CA ILE A 254 15.17 9.40 8.29
C ILE A 254 15.01 7.98 7.72
N ILE A 255 15.52 7.72 6.50
CA ILE A 255 15.40 6.41 5.85
C ILE A 255 16.16 5.29 6.58
N GLU A 256 17.09 5.63 7.49
CA GLU A 256 17.83 4.65 8.29
C GLU A 256 16.94 3.95 9.33
N HIS A 257 15.83 4.60 9.73
CA HIS A 257 14.97 4.10 10.80
C HIS A 257 13.47 4.24 10.52
N TRP A 258 13.06 4.84 9.41
CA TRP A 258 11.66 4.94 9.00
C TRP A 258 11.41 4.19 7.70
N GLY A 259 10.40 3.31 7.72
CA GLY A 259 10.02 2.48 6.57
C GLY A 259 8.68 2.85 5.95
N GLY A 260 8.17 4.07 6.17
CA GLY A 260 7.00 4.55 5.43
C GLY A 260 7.30 4.59 3.94
N HIS A 261 6.41 4.04 3.11
CA HIS A 261 6.67 3.85 1.69
C HIS A 261 5.41 4.02 0.85
N ILE A 262 5.61 4.50 -0.38
CA ILE A 262 4.57 4.61 -1.41
C ILE A 262 5.15 4.14 -2.73
N TRP A 263 4.36 3.35 -3.45
CA TRP A 263 4.74 2.77 -4.72
C TRP A 263 3.56 2.73 -5.69
N PRO A 264 3.80 2.76 -7.00
CA PRO A 264 2.74 2.58 -7.98
C PRO A 264 2.17 1.16 -8.02
N GLN A 265 0.91 1.08 -8.45
CA GLN A 265 0.30 -0.12 -8.99
C GLN A 265 -0.27 0.16 -10.38
N VAL A 266 -0.19 -0.82 -11.27
CA VAL A 266 -0.86 -0.81 -12.59
C VAL A 266 -1.90 -1.92 -12.65
N TYR A 267 -2.99 -1.71 -13.37
CA TYR A 267 -4.01 -2.73 -13.58
C TYR A 267 -3.77 -3.44 -14.92
N LEU A 268 -3.54 -4.75 -14.86
CA LEU A 268 -3.40 -5.61 -16.04
C LEU A 268 -4.62 -6.53 -16.17
N ALA A 269 -5.25 -6.56 -17.35
CA ALA A 269 -6.44 -7.38 -17.59
C ALA A 269 -6.15 -8.87 -17.29
N GLY A 270 -7.06 -9.55 -16.58
CA GLY A 270 -6.89 -10.95 -16.18
C GLY A 270 -5.95 -11.19 -14.97
N VAL A 271 -5.12 -10.20 -14.60
CA VAL A 271 -4.22 -10.25 -13.44
C VAL A 271 -4.72 -9.36 -12.30
N GLY A 272 -5.32 -8.21 -12.59
CA GLY A 272 -5.72 -7.22 -11.58
C GLY A 272 -4.63 -6.19 -11.30
N TRP A 273 -4.63 -5.63 -10.08
CA TRP A 273 -3.60 -4.70 -9.63
C TRP A 273 -2.26 -5.41 -9.42
N VAL A 274 -1.22 -4.87 -10.02
CA VAL A 274 0.16 -5.34 -9.98
C VAL A 274 1.03 -4.22 -9.44
N ASP A 275 1.81 -4.52 -8.41
CA ASP A 275 2.73 -3.60 -7.75
C ASP A 275 3.93 -3.31 -8.65
N VAL A 276 4.39 -2.06 -8.62
CA VAL A 276 5.59 -1.61 -9.34
C VAL A 276 6.48 -0.88 -8.33
N ASP A 277 7.32 -1.62 -7.62
CA ASP A 277 8.29 -0.98 -6.73
C ASP A 277 9.58 -0.68 -7.49
N MET A 278 10.02 0.58 -7.47
CA MET A 278 11.22 1.03 -8.17
C MET A 278 12.35 1.40 -7.22
N LEU A 279 12.08 1.41 -5.92
CA LEU A 279 12.97 1.90 -4.88
C LEU A 279 13.42 0.80 -3.92
N ASP A 280 12.68 -0.31 -3.83
CA ASP A 280 13.19 -1.54 -3.21
C ASP A 280 14.35 -2.12 -4.05
N GLY A 281 15.58 -1.83 -3.63
CA GLY A 281 16.80 -2.24 -4.32
C GLY A 281 17.12 -1.47 -5.61
N MET A 282 16.41 -0.37 -5.89
CA MET A 282 16.57 0.41 -7.13
C MET A 282 16.46 -0.45 -8.40
N GLN A 283 15.42 -1.29 -8.47
CA GLN A 283 15.13 -2.19 -9.58
C GLN A 283 13.72 -1.94 -10.13
N PRO A 284 13.45 -2.17 -11.42
CA PRO A 284 12.11 -2.01 -11.99
C PRO A 284 11.23 -3.22 -11.63
N ASN A 285 10.89 -3.39 -10.36
CA ASN A 285 10.16 -4.55 -9.84
C ASN A 285 8.67 -4.48 -10.22
N LEU A 286 8.35 -4.77 -11.49
CA LEU A 286 6.98 -4.92 -11.98
C LEU A 286 6.45 -6.32 -11.64
N GLY A 287 5.54 -6.37 -10.68
CA GLY A 287 4.93 -7.62 -10.21
C GLY A 287 5.90 -8.51 -9.45
N VAL A 288 6.99 -7.96 -8.90
CA VAL A 288 7.87 -8.63 -7.94
C VAL A 288 7.64 -7.95 -6.60
N TYR A 289 6.79 -8.56 -5.77
CA TYR A 289 6.33 -7.97 -4.52
C TYR A 289 6.75 -8.85 -3.36
N SER A 290 7.45 -8.25 -2.39
CA SER A 290 7.88 -8.98 -1.19
C SER A 290 6.83 -8.90 -0.09
N GLU A 291 6.81 -9.91 0.77
CA GLU A 291 5.96 -9.97 1.96
C GLU A 291 6.23 -8.83 2.97
N ARG A 292 7.32 -8.07 2.77
CA ARG A 292 7.75 -6.94 3.61
C ARG A 292 6.89 -5.69 3.40
N HIS A 293 6.06 -5.67 2.37
CA HIS A 293 5.19 -4.53 2.08
C HIS A 293 3.86 -4.71 2.80
N ILE A 294 3.54 -3.80 3.73
CA ILE A 294 2.23 -3.74 4.38
C ILE A 294 1.46 -2.56 3.81
N VAL A 295 0.37 -2.82 3.11
CA VAL A 295 -0.49 -1.79 2.50
C VAL A 295 -1.43 -1.19 3.52
N PHE A 296 -1.40 0.13 3.68
CA PHE A 296 -2.36 0.90 4.49
C PHE A 296 -3.40 1.63 3.66
N GLY A 297 -3.16 1.86 2.37
CA GLY A 297 -4.18 2.40 1.49
C GLY A 297 -3.75 2.52 0.04
N PHE A 298 -4.68 3.01 -0.76
CA PHE A 298 -4.57 3.23 -2.19
C PHE A 298 -5.17 4.57 -2.55
N GLU A 299 -4.59 5.21 -3.56
CA GLU A 299 -4.96 6.57 -3.94
C GLU A 299 -4.87 7.53 -2.73
N GLU A 300 -4.84 8.82 -3.01
CA GLU A 300 -4.81 9.81 -1.93
C GLU A 300 -5.54 11.05 -2.42
N THR A 301 -6.79 10.87 -2.86
CA THR A 301 -7.51 11.96 -3.50
C THR A 301 -8.01 12.99 -2.50
N LYS A 302 -8.17 12.60 -1.21
CA LYS A 302 -8.69 13.47 -0.15
C LYS A 302 -8.13 13.21 1.25
N TYR A 303 -7.88 11.95 1.62
CA TYR A 303 -7.32 11.63 2.93
C TYR A 303 -5.81 11.72 2.87
N PHE A 304 -5.19 12.62 3.66
CA PHE A 304 -3.74 12.87 3.66
C PHE A 304 -2.96 11.70 4.28
N GLY A 305 -2.97 10.53 3.65
CA GLY A 305 -2.40 9.24 4.04
C GLY A 305 -0.96 8.95 3.56
N SER A 306 -0.43 9.70 2.59
CA SER A 306 0.80 9.36 1.86
C SER A 306 2.04 10.19 2.21
N ALA A 307 1.88 11.28 2.97
CA ALA A 307 3.04 11.98 3.50
C ALA A 307 3.69 11.15 4.61
N LEU A 308 4.98 11.33 4.84
CA LEU A 308 5.73 10.65 5.91
C LEU A 308 5.01 10.72 7.28
N SER A 309 4.26 11.81 7.53
CA SER A 309 3.52 12.11 8.76
C SER A 309 2.14 11.45 8.87
N SER A 310 1.64 10.84 7.82
CA SER A 310 0.23 10.49 7.66
C SER A 310 -0.22 9.21 8.38
N VAL A 311 0.65 8.64 9.20
CA VAL A 311 0.40 7.40 9.96
C VAL A 311 -0.54 7.59 11.15
N CYS A 312 -0.77 8.84 11.56
CA CYS A 312 -1.73 9.24 12.58
C CYS A 312 -2.09 10.72 12.35
N VAL A 313 -3.37 11.01 12.13
CA VAL A 313 -3.83 12.36 11.77
C VAL A 313 -4.70 12.90 12.92
N PRO A 314 -4.14 13.68 13.86
CA PRO A 314 -4.93 14.46 14.81
C PRO A 314 -5.59 15.67 14.13
N SER A 315 -6.69 16.19 14.71
CA SER A 315 -7.33 17.42 14.17
C SER A 315 -6.78 18.69 14.82
N TYR A 316 -6.46 18.64 16.12
CA TYR A 316 -6.00 19.79 16.92
C TYR A 316 -4.72 19.50 17.71
N LEU A 317 -4.48 18.25 18.09
CA LEU A 317 -3.22 17.83 18.70
C LEU A 317 -2.12 17.77 17.64
N THR A 318 -0.86 17.71 18.10
CA THR A 318 0.29 17.50 17.22
C THR A 318 0.81 16.08 17.39
N LEU A 319 0.97 15.34 16.29
CA LEU A 319 1.74 14.10 16.29
C LEU A 319 3.22 14.47 16.48
N GLN A 320 3.81 14.06 17.59
CA GLN A 320 5.23 14.29 17.87
C GLN A 320 6.09 13.08 17.47
N TYR A 321 5.59 11.87 17.73
CA TYR A 321 6.36 10.65 17.50
C TYR A 321 5.44 9.54 17.02
N ALA A 322 5.90 8.75 16.06
CA ALA A 322 5.26 7.52 15.62
C ALA A 322 6.27 6.39 15.61
N GLU A 323 5.86 5.20 16.04
CA GLU A 323 6.67 3.99 15.89
C GLU A 323 5.81 2.81 15.48
N TYR A 324 6.44 1.89 14.75
CA TYR A 324 5.93 0.57 14.47
C TYR A 324 6.94 -0.47 14.92
N GLU A 325 6.47 -1.46 15.66
CA GLU A 325 7.23 -2.64 16.08
C GLU A 325 6.56 -3.88 15.50
N TRP A 326 7.34 -4.80 14.95
CA TRP A 326 6.81 -6.01 14.35
C TRP A 326 7.64 -7.26 14.61
N GLY A 327 6.99 -8.41 14.50
CA GLY A 327 7.62 -9.73 14.51
C GLY A 327 6.79 -10.75 13.77
N GLU A 328 7.45 -11.65 13.05
CA GLU A 328 6.83 -12.82 12.42
C GLU A 328 6.23 -13.73 13.49
N ARG A 329 4.97 -14.12 13.28
CA ARG A 329 4.32 -15.18 14.06
C ARG A 329 4.52 -16.51 13.36
N SER A 330 4.99 -17.49 14.13
CA SER A 330 5.10 -18.89 13.72
C SER A 330 3.76 -19.58 13.53
#